data_AF-S1RWI1-F1
#
_entry.id   AF-S1RWI1-F1
#
_cell.length_a   1.000
_cell.length_b   1.000
_cell.length_c   1.000
_cell.angle_alpha   90.00
_cell.angle_beta   90.00
_cell.angle_gamma   90.00
#
_symmetry.space_group_name_H-M   'P 1'
#
loop_
_entity.id
_entity.type
_entity.pdbx_description
1 polymer ?
#
loop_
_entity_poly.entity_id
_entity_poly.type
_entity_poly.pdbx_seq_one_letter_code
_entity_poly.pdbx_strand_id
1 'polypeptide(L)'
;MEITMKESTMVCPAEETPNQRLWLSNLDLVVTVYHMSTVYFYKPNGSSDFFDTKVLKESLSKILVPFYPVAGRLGYDENGRLEIICNAKGVLFIVAETTSIMDDLVQDFTDGSKVPQLLPKIDYSGGISSYPLLGLQQLKLNMPIDGRNRLHPPLPPGYFGNVIFFAALFTRAGDLLSESFIDTVKRIHEILKEMDNEYLRSGIDYIERAPDIEAISRGPQTLR
;
A
#
# COMPACT_ATOMS: atom_id res chain seq x y z
N MET A 1 -19.64 13.15 11.36
CA MET A 1 -18.92 13.95 10.35
C MET A 1 -19.75 13.96 9.08
N GLU A 2 -20.19 15.13 8.61
CA GLU A 2 -20.97 15.27 7.38
C GLU A 2 -20.06 15.86 6.29
N ILE A 3 -19.90 15.15 5.17
CA ILE A 3 -19.09 15.58 4.03
C ILE A 3 -20.04 15.79 2.85
N THR A 4 -20.03 16.99 2.27
CA THR A 4 -20.86 17.33 1.11
C THR A 4 -19.99 17.41 -0.14
N MET A 5 -20.27 16.56 -1.12
CA MET A 5 -19.64 16.64 -2.44
C MET A 5 -20.12 17.91 -3.16
N LYS A 6 -19.18 18.70 -3.68
CA LYS A 6 -19.44 19.90 -4.48
C LYS A 6 -19.30 19.65 -5.97
N GLU A 7 -18.28 18.90 -6.35
CA GLU A 7 -17.94 18.70 -7.75
C GLU A 7 -17.29 17.33 -7.94
N SER A 8 -17.52 16.74 -9.11
CA SER A 8 -16.84 15.54 -9.60
C SER A 8 -16.45 15.78 -11.06
N THR A 9 -15.16 15.64 -11.36
CA THR A 9 -14.61 15.93 -12.70
C THR A 9 -13.62 14.83 -13.10
N MET A 10 -13.65 14.43 -14.37
CA MET A 10 -12.56 13.65 -14.96
C MET A 10 -11.48 14.58 -15.50
N VAL A 11 -10.29 14.53 -14.91
CA VAL A 11 -9.12 15.32 -15.35
C VAL A 11 -8.29 14.46 -16.29
N CYS A 12 -8.21 14.87 -17.56
CA CYS A 12 -7.42 14.20 -18.58
C CYS A 12 -6.01 14.81 -18.71
N PRO A 13 -5.04 14.10 -19.33
CA PRO A 13 -3.75 14.68 -19.66
C PRO A 13 -3.88 15.97 -20.48
N ALA A 14 -2.99 16.94 -20.23
CA ALA A 14 -3.02 18.24 -20.90
C ALA A 14 -2.62 18.18 -22.39
N GLU A 15 -1.90 17.13 -22.77
CA GLU A 15 -1.33 16.92 -24.10
C GLU A 15 -1.60 15.48 -24.55
N GLU A 16 -1.36 15.20 -25.84
CA GLU A 16 -1.43 13.83 -26.36
C GLU A 16 -0.39 12.95 -25.66
N THR A 17 -0.80 11.72 -25.32
CA THR A 17 0.04 10.75 -24.60
C THR A 17 0.15 9.45 -25.39
N PRO A 18 1.20 8.63 -25.19
CA PRO A 18 1.33 7.36 -25.88
C PRO A 18 0.11 6.46 -25.69
N ASN A 19 -0.58 6.19 -26.80
CA ASN A 19 -1.71 5.26 -26.82
C ASN A 19 -1.20 3.83 -27.01
N GLN A 20 -0.85 3.19 -25.90
CA GLN A 20 -0.27 1.85 -25.89
C GLN A 20 -0.84 0.98 -24.77
N ARG A 21 -0.52 -0.30 -24.82
CA ARG A 21 -0.80 -1.26 -23.76
C ARG A 21 0.48 -1.54 -23.00
N LEU A 22 0.47 -1.37 -21.69
CA LEU A 22 1.61 -1.67 -20.83
C LEU A 22 1.39 -3.03 -20.17
N TRP A 23 2.31 -3.93 -20.50
CA TRP A 23 2.38 -5.25 -19.89
C TRP A 23 2.73 -5.12 -18.40
N LEU A 24 1.94 -5.76 -17.55
CA LEU A 24 2.21 -5.84 -16.12
C LEU A 24 3.17 -6.98 -15.82
N SER A 25 4.19 -6.72 -15.02
CA SER A 25 5.14 -7.74 -14.56
C SER A 25 4.50 -8.69 -13.56
N ASN A 26 5.13 -9.84 -13.33
CA ASN A 26 4.62 -10.75 -12.29
C ASN A 26 4.64 -10.11 -10.89
N LEU A 27 5.54 -9.15 -10.64
CA LEU A 27 5.55 -8.35 -9.40
C LEU A 27 4.38 -7.36 -9.32
N ASP A 28 3.83 -6.93 -10.46
CA ASP A 28 2.60 -6.16 -10.49
C ASP A 28 1.38 -7.05 -10.20
N LEU A 29 1.35 -8.25 -10.78
CA LEU A 29 0.23 -9.19 -10.65
C LEU A 29 0.16 -9.89 -9.29
N VAL A 30 1.29 -10.06 -8.61
CA VAL A 30 1.30 -10.65 -7.26
C VAL A 30 0.69 -9.71 -6.22
N VAL A 31 0.51 -8.42 -6.53
CA VAL A 31 -0.19 -7.49 -5.65
C VAL A 31 -1.67 -7.48 -6.05
N THR A 32 -2.56 -7.68 -5.08
CA THR A 32 -4.00 -7.66 -5.35
C THR A 32 -4.43 -6.33 -5.99
N VAL A 33 -5.37 -6.39 -6.92
CA VAL A 33 -5.93 -5.19 -7.56
C VAL A 33 -6.86 -4.47 -6.58
N TYR A 34 -6.39 -3.38 -5.98
CA TYR A 34 -7.21 -2.50 -5.15
C TYR A 34 -6.65 -1.07 -5.17
N HIS A 35 -7.48 -0.11 -4.76
CA HIS A 35 -7.03 1.27 -4.57
C HIS A 35 -6.38 1.43 -3.20
N MET A 36 -5.13 1.87 -3.14
CA MET A 36 -4.52 2.34 -1.90
C MET A 36 -5.02 3.75 -1.60
N SER A 37 -5.80 3.89 -0.52
CA SER A 37 -6.28 5.20 -0.07
C SER A 37 -5.23 5.89 0.81
N THR A 38 -4.91 7.14 0.51
CA THR A 38 -4.04 7.99 1.34
C THR A 38 -4.71 9.33 1.55
N VAL A 39 -4.67 9.85 2.77
CA VAL A 39 -5.23 11.15 3.15
C VAL A 39 -4.09 12.06 3.60
N TYR A 40 -4.05 13.26 3.04
CA TYR A 40 -3.07 14.28 3.40
C TYR A 40 -3.80 15.49 3.99
N PHE A 41 -3.28 15.97 5.12
CA PHE A 41 -3.81 17.15 5.81
C PHE A 41 -2.82 18.31 5.68
N TYR A 42 -3.34 19.47 5.30
CA TYR A 42 -2.56 20.69 5.11
C TYR A 42 -3.19 21.82 5.91
N LYS A 43 -2.38 22.56 6.67
CA LYS A 43 -2.84 23.74 7.39
C LYS A 43 -2.96 24.93 6.43
N PRO A 44 -4.01 25.77 6.54
CA PRO A 44 -4.10 27.02 5.80
C PRO A 44 -2.83 27.85 5.96
N ASN A 45 -2.27 28.30 4.84
CA ASN A 45 -1.07 29.14 4.82
C ASN A 45 -1.39 30.65 4.76
N GLY A 46 -2.68 31.02 4.80
CA GLY A 46 -3.16 32.40 4.71
C GLY A 46 -3.23 32.96 3.28
N SER A 47 -2.85 32.19 2.27
CA SER A 47 -2.95 32.60 0.86
C SER A 47 -4.39 32.49 0.35
N SER A 48 -4.78 33.40 -0.55
CA SER A 48 -6.10 33.41 -1.17
C SER A 48 -6.33 32.27 -2.15
N ASP A 49 -5.27 31.66 -2.66
CA ASP A 49 -5.28 30.54 -3.60
C ASP A 49 -5.07 29.17 -2.90
N PHE A 50 -5.14 29.14 -1.57
CA PHE A 50 -5.00 27.91 -0.80
C PHE A 50 -6.05 26.88 -1.23
N PHE A 51 -5.61 25.80 -1.87
CA PHE A 51 -6.46 24.79 -2.51
C PHE A 51 -7.38 25.32 -3.63
N ASP A 52 -6.91 26.29 -4.42
CA ASP A 52 -7.59 26.66 -5.66
C ASP A 52 -7.76 25.41 -6.56
N THR A 53 -9.02 25.01 -6.77
CA THR A 53 -9.38 23.79 -7.48
C THR A 53 -9.00 23.85 -8.95
N LYS A 54 -8.96 25.04 -9.56
CA LYS A 54 -8.53 25.24 -10.94
C LYS A 54 -7.03 24.98 -11.06
N VAL A 55 -6.23 25.56 -10.17
CA VAL A 55 -4.77 25.34 -10.14
C VAL A 55 -4.44 23.86 -9.89
N LEU A 56 -5.16 23.19 -8.99
CA LEU A 56 -5.00 21.76 -8.73
C LEU A 56 -5.35 20.88 -9.95
N LYS A 57 -6.47 21.15 -10.64
CA LYS A 57 -6.84 20.39 -11.85
C LYS A 57 -5.86 20.63 -13.01
N GLU A 58 -5.42 21.86 -13.21
CA GLU A 58 -4.45 22.20 -14.26
C GLU A 58 -3.08 21.55 -14.00
N SER A 59 -2.58 21.61 -12.76
CA SER A 59 -1.33 20.95 -12.39
C SER A 59 -1.41 19.43 -12.50
N LEU A 60 -2.53 18.82 -12.07
CA LEU A 60 -2.79 17.39 -12.25
C LEU A 60 -2.81 17.00 -13.73
N SER A 61 -3.52 17.74 -14.57
CA SER A 61 -3.58 17.51 -16.02
C SER A 61 -2.19 17.52 -16.67
N LYS A 62 -1.30 18.44 -16.25
CA LYS A 62 0.10 18.49 -16.71
C LYS A 62 0.92 17.27 -16.26
N ILE A 63 0.76 16.82 -14.99
CA ILE A 63 1.47 15.65 -14.46
C ILE A 63 1.02 14.35 -15.15
N LEU A 64 -0.24 14.26 -15.56
CA LEU A 64 -0.75 13.10 -16.29
C LEU A 64 -0.11 12.90 -17.67
N VAL A 65 0.66 13.85 -18.20
CA VAL A 65 1.40 13.68 -19.45
C VAL A 65 2.60 12.73 -19.26
N PRO A 66 3.59 13.02 -18.38
CA PRO A 66 4.67 12.08 -18.10
C PRO A 66 4.21 10.83 -17.33
N PHE A 67 3.11 10.90 -16.58
CA PHE A 67 2.50 9.77 -15.87
C PHE A 67 1.22 9.25 -16.55
N TYR A 68 1.23 9.22 -17.87
CA TYR A 68 0.09 8.79 -18.70
C TYR A 68 -0.54 7.43 -18.34
N PRO A 69 0.16 6.41 -17.78
CA PRO A 69 -0.49 5.16 -17.39
C PRO A 69 -1.59 5.36 -16.34
N VAL A 70 -1.44 6.36 -15.46
CA VAL A 70 -2.41 6.68 -14.39
C VAL A 70 -3.73 7.18 -14.97
N ALA A 71 -3.71 7.81 -16.15
CA ALA A 71 -4.91 8.22 -16.88
C ALA A 71 -5.54 7.07 -17.70
N GLY A 72 -4.95 5.87 -17.66
CA GLY A 72 -5.41 4.69 -18.39
C GLY A 72 -6.53 3.92 -17.69
N ARG A 73 -6.79 2.70 -18.16
CA ARG A 73 -7.70 1.73 -17.52
C ARG A 73 -7.07 0.35 -17.52
N LEU A 74 -7.45 -0.47 -16.55
CA LEU A 74 -7.11 -1.90 -16.61
C LEU A 74 -7.83 -2.56 -17.78
N GLY A 75 -7.16 -3.53 -18.38
CA GLY A 75 -7.69 -4.39 -19.42
C GLY A 75 -7.01 -5.74 -19.39
N TYR A 76 -7.31 -6.55 -20.40
CA TYR A 76 -6.71 -7.87 -20.58
C TYR A 76 -6.16 -7.98 -22.00
N ASP A 77 -5.03 -8.66 -22.13
CA ASP A 77 -4.50 -9.08 -23.42
C ASP A 77 -5.27 -10.30 -23.98
N GLU A 78 -4.85 -10.78 -25.16
CA GLU A 78 -5.45 -11.93 -25.84
C GLU A 78 -5.34 -13.26 -25.06
N ASN A 79 -4.39 -13.34 -24.12
CA ASN A 79 -4.16 -14.50 -23.26
C ASN A 79 -4.87 -14.36 -21.90
N GLY A 80 -5.63 -13.28 -21.69
CA GLY A 80 -6.31 -12.99 -20.43
C GLY A 80 -5.40 -12.45 -19.34
N ARG A 81 -4.18 -12.01 -19.68
CA ARG A 81 -3.26 -11.37 -18.73
C ARG A 81 -3.65 -9.92 -18.52
N LEU A 82 -3.68 -9.49 -17.26
CA LEU A 82 -3.98 -8.10 -16.90
C LEU A 82 -2.90 -7.14 -17.43
N GLU A 83 -3.34 -6.00 -17.94
CA GLU A 83 -2.50 -4.95 -18.48
C GLU A 83 -3.09 -3.55 -18.23
N ILE A 84 -2.30 -2.51 -18.47
CA ILE A 84 -2.79 -1.12 -18.45
C ILE A 84 -2.99 -0.65 -19.89
N ILE A 85 -4.23 -0.29 -20.23
CA ILE A 85 -4.58 0.37 -21.48
C ILE A 85 -4.43 1.88 -21.28
N CYS A 86 -3.38 2.46 -21.86
CA CYS A 86 -3.08 3.88 -21.82
C CYS A 86 -3.98 4.66 -22.80
N ASN A 87 -5.23 4.89 -22.42
CA ASN A 87 -6.27 5.49 -23.27
C ASN A 87 -6.64 6.94 -22.90
N ALA A 88 -5.83 7.61 -22.08
CA ALA A 88 -6.01 8.99 -21.66
C ALA A 88 -7.42 9.35 -21.13
N LYS A 89 -8.17 8.38 -20.59
CA LYS A 89 -9.51 8.59 -20.01
C LYS A 89 -9.50 9.40 -18.70
N GLY A 90 -8.32 9.80 -18.23
CA GLY A 90 -8.13 10.68 -17.08
C GLY A 90 -8.38 10.01 -15.75
N VAL A 91 -8.27 10.83 -14.71
CA VAL A 91 -8.45 10.46 -13.29
C VAL A 91 -9.64 11.20 -12.68
N LEU A 92 -10.28 10.59 -11.70
CA LEU A 92 -11.39 11.19 -10.98
C LEU A 92 -10.88 12.22 -9.96
N PHE A 93 -11.37 13.45 -10.06
CA PHE A 93 -11.10 14.54 -9.12
C PHE A 93 -12.42 14.99 -8.48
N ILE A 94 -12.52 14.87 -7.15
CA ILE A 94 -13.71 15.25 -6.39
C ILE A 94 -13.37 16.41 -5.46
N VAL A 95 -14.23 17.43 -5.47
CA VAL A 95 -14.21 18.51 -4.47
C VAL A 95 -15.33 18.25 -3.49
N ALA A 96 -15.02 18.27 -2.20
CA ALA A 96 -15.99 18.14 -1.13
C ALA A 96 -15.63 19.10 0.01
N GLU A 97 -16.64 19.46 0.82
CA GLU A 97 -16.46 20.29 2.01
C GLU A 97 -17.10 19.64 3.23
N THR A 98 -16.66 20.06 4.40
CA THR A 98 -17.26 19.68 5.69
C THR A 98 -17.20 20.86 6.65
N THR A 99 -18.14 20.91 7.58
CA THR A 99 -18.16 21.87 8.69
C THR A 99 -17.40 21.37 9.92
N SER A 100 -16.90 20.13 9.90
CA SER A 100 -16.12 19.54 10.99
C SER A 100 -14.72 20.19 11.12
N ILE A 101 -14.21 20.29 12.35
CA ILE A 101 -12.87 20.82 12.64
C ILE A 101 -11.81 19.73 12.43
N MET A 102 -10.61 20.14 12.02
CA MET A 102 -9.53 19.24 11.62
C MET A 102 -9.00 18.37 12.79
N ASP A 103 -8.97 18.92 14.01
CA ASP A 103 -8.41 18.22 15.17
C ASP A 103 -9.23 16.97 15.53
N ASP A 104 -10.55 17.02 15.36
CA ASP A 104 -11.44 15.86 15.54
C ASP A 104 -11.14 14.73 14.54
N LEU A 105 -10.56 15.04 13.37
CA LEU A 105 -10.22 14.05 12.36
C LEU A 105 -8.87 13.37 12.60
N VAL A 106 -7.94 14.06 13.29
CA VAL A 106 -6.57 13.57 13.49
C VAL A 106 -6.46 12.70 14.74
N GLN A 107 -7.26 12.95 15.76
CA GLN A 107 -7.15 12.28 17.07
C GLN A 107 -7.43 10.76 17.00
N ASP A 108 -8.26 10.30 16.05
CA ASP A 108 -8.60 8.89 15.84
C ASP A 108 -7.42 8.00 15.41
N PHE A 109 -6.33 8.58 14.88
CA PHE A 109 -5.23 7.80 14.31
C PHE A 109 -4.14 7.40 15.31
N THR A 110 -4.15 7.94 16.54
CA THR A 110 -3.06 7.77 17.52
C THR A 110 -3.43 6.92 18.74
N ASP A 111 -4.57 6.24 18.75
CA ASP A 111 -5.04 5.52 19.92
C ASP A 111 -4.24 4.20 20.19
N GLY A 112 -3.62 4.13 21.37
CA GLY A 112 -2.86 2.98 21.88
C GLY A 112 -3.73 1.81 22.38
N SER A 113 -5.05 1.93 22.29
CA SER A 113 -6.04 0.88 22.66
C SER A 113 -5.90 -0.44 21.88
N LYS A 114 -5.00 -0.51 20.88
CA LYS A 114 -4.77 -1.70 20.05
C LYS A 114 -3.78 -2.71 20.65
N VAL A 115 -2.98 -2.34 21.66
CA VAL A 115 -1.99 -3.25 22.28
C VAL A 115 -2.64 -4.51 22.91
N PRO A 116 -3.78 -4.43 23.62
CA PRO A 116 -4.48 -5.62 24.13
C PRO A 116 -4.95 -6.59 23.03
N GLN A 117 -5.07 -6.15 21.78
CA GLN A 117 -5.46 -7.02 20.65
C GLN A 117 -4.33 -7.98 20.23
N LEU A 118 -3.10 -7.74 20.71
CA LEU A 118 -1.93 -8.60 20.47
C LEU A 118 -1.84 -9.77 21.46
N LEU A 119 -2.75 -9.84 22.45
CA LEU A 119 -2.82 -10.91 23.43
C LEU A 119 -3.87 -11.97 23.03
N PRO A 120 -3.61 -13.26 23.33
CA PRO A 120 -4.55 -14.30 23.01
C PRO A 120 -5.86 -14.08 23.77
N LYS A 121 -6.98 -14.08 23.04
CA LYS A 121 -8.31 -13.99 23.66
C LYS A 121 -8.66 -15.36 24.25
N ILE A 122 -8.76 -15.43 25.57
CA ILE A 122 -9.20 -16.62 26.29
C ILE A 122 -10.71 -16.52 26.51
N ASP A 123 -11.44 -17.56 26.13
CA ASP A 123 -12.86 -17.69 26.46
C ASP A 123 -13.02 -18.27 27.87
N TYR A 124 -13.71 -17.52 28.73
CA TYR A 124 -13.94 -17.87 30.13
C TYR A 124 -15.39 -18.30 30.39
N SER A 125 -16.25 -18.46 29.37
CA SER A 125 -17.65 -18.81 29.59
C SER A 125 -17.87 -20.27 30.02
N GLY A 126 -16.88 -21.15 29.83
CA GLY A 126 -16.97 -22.59 30.13
C GLY A 126 -16.71 -22.99 31.59
N GLY A 127 -16.51 -22.04 32.50
CA GLY A 127 -16.17 -22.29 33.91
C GLY A 127 -14.69 -22.65 34.13
N ILE A 128 -14.23 -22.61 35.38
CA ILE A 128 -12.79 -22.63 35.73
C ILE A 128 -12.00 -23.83 35.21
N SER A 129 -12.65 -24.97 35.01
CA SER A 129 -12.02 -26.18 34.46
C SER A 129 -11.72 -26.08 32.97
N SER A 130 -12.35 -25.15 32.24
CA SER A 130 -12.14 -24.90 30.82
C SER A 130 -11.01 -23.90 30.52
N TYR A 131 -10.50 -23.23 31.55
CA TYR A 131 -9.54 -22.13 31.36
C TYR A 131 -8.17 -22.69 31.01
N PRO A 132 -7.57 -22.30 29.86
CA PRO A 132 -6.20 -22.67 29.56
C PRO A 132 -5.28 -21.99 30.57
N LEU A 133 -4.37 -22.78 31.16
CA LEU A 133 -3.37 -22.27 32.10
C LEU A 133 -2.29 -21.42 31.41
N LEU A 134 -2.12 -21.57 30.09
CA LEU A 134 -1.14 -20.84 29.28
C LEU A 134 -1.74 -20.51 27.91
N GLY A 135 -1.67 -19.24 27.52
CA GLY A 135 -1.97 -18.77 26.17
C GLY A 135 -0.71 -18.32 25.47
N LEU A 136 -0.50 -18.74 24.22
CA LEU A 136 0.61 -18.31 23.38
C LEU A 136 0.06 -17.69 22.10
N GLN A 137 0.58 -16.52 21.73
CA GLN A 137 0.30 -15.86 20.46
C GLN A 137 1.61 -15.59 19.73
N GLN A 138 1.70 -16.13 18.51
CA GLN A 138 2.77 -15.80 17.59
C GLN A 138 2.36 -14.56 16.78
N LEU A 139 3.26 -13.59 16.71
CA LEU A 139 3.12 -12.40 15.89
C LEU A 139 3.94 -12.56 14.61
N LYS A 140 3.32 -12.24 13.47
CA LYS A 140 3.99 -12.10 12.18
C LYS A 140 3.89 -10.64 11.75
N LEU A 141 5.03 -9.97 11.63
CA LEU A 141 5.12 -8.62 11.08
C LEU A 141 5.62 -8.71 9.64
N ASN A 142 4.76 -8.37 8.67
CA ASN A 142 5.15 -8.24 7.27
C ASN A 142 5.64 -6.82 7.01
N MET A 143 6.82 -6.68 6.42
CA MET A 143 7.43 -5.38 6.10
C MET A 143 7.68 -5.30 4.60
N PRO A 144 7.01 -4.38 3.88
CA PRO A 144 7.28 -4.16 2.46
C PRO A 144 8.66 -3.53 2.29
N ILE A 145 9.39 -3.97 1.28
CA ILE A 145 10.74 -3.51 0.95
C ILE A 145 10.79 -3.16 -0.53
N ASP A 146 11.39 -2.01 -0.82
CA ASP A 146 11.68 -1.59 -2.18
C ASP A 146 12.89 -2.35 -2.74
N GLY A 147 12.65 -3.14 -3.79
CA GLY A 147 13.67 -3.92 -4.47
C GLY A 147 14.47 -3.13 -5.52
N ARG A 148 14.06 -1.90 -5.88
CA ARG A 148 14.66 -1.14 -7.01
C ARG A 148 16.18 -0.99 -6.92
N ASN A 149 16.67 -0.62 -5.75
CA ASN A 149 18.10 -0.40 -5.48
C ASN A 149 18.82 -1.66 -4.97
N ARG A 150 18.07 -2.71 -4.66
CA ARG A 150 18.60 -3.99 -4.11
C ARG A 150 18.86 -5.01 -5.20
N LEU A 151 18.15 -4.94 -6.31
CA LEU A 151 18.42 -5.75 -7.49
C LEU A 151 19.67 -5.25 -8.22
N HIS A 152 20.41 -6.18 -8.83
CA HIS A 152 21.59 -5.89 -9.63
C HIS A 152 21.45 -6.47 -11.05
N PRO A 153 21.46 -5.63 -12.10
CA PRO A 153 21.53 -4.16 -12.05
C PRO A 153 20.28 -3.52 -11.38
N PRO A 154 20.42 -2.32 -10.79
CA PRO A 154 19.28 -1.61 -10.19
C PRO A 154 18.28 -1.20 -11.27
N LEU A 155 17.01 -1.08 -10.88
CA LEU A 155 15.98 -0.61 -11.80
C LEU A 155 16.16 0.88 -12.10
N PRO A 156 15.81 1.32 -13.32
CA PRO A 156 15.99 2.71 -13.72
C PRO A 156 15.11 3.65 -12.89
N PRO A 157 15.58 4.89 -12.63
CA PRO A 157 14.74 5.94 -12.10
C PRO A 157 13.50 6.14 -13.00
N GLY A 158 12.32 6.14 -12.40
CA GLY A 158 11.06 6.28 -13.14
C GLY A 158 10.41 4.95 -13.58
N TYR A 159 10.93 3.79 -13.18
CA TYR A 159 10.19 2.52 -13.34
C TYR A 159 8.83 2.59 -12.64
N PHE A 160 7.76 2.54 -13.44
CA PHE A 160 6.38 2.75 -12.99
C PHE A 160 5.80 1.57 -12.20
N GLY A 161 6.18 0.34 -12.55
CA GLY A 161 5.62 -0.88 -11.95
C GLY A 161 6.03 -1.10 -10.49
N ASN A 162 5.43 -2.10 -9.88
CA ASN A 162 5.74 -2.57 -8.54
C ASN A 162 7.08 -3.31 -8.49
N VAL A 163 7.81 -3.07 -7.40
CA VAL A 163 9.06 -3.78 -7.06
C VAL A 163 9.09 -3.98 -5.55
N ILE A 164 8.00 -4.53 -5.01
CA ILE A 164 7.78 -4.67 -3.57
C ILE A 164 7.95 -6.13 -3.19
N PHE A 165 8.83 -6.37 -2.22
CA PHE A 165 9.00 -7.67 -1.58
C PHE A 165 8.64 -7.57 -0.11
N PHE A 166 8.40 -8.69 0.55
CA PHE A 166 7.98 -8.69 1.95
C PHE A 166 8.94 -9.49 2.82
N ALA A 167 9.59 -8.81 3.76
CA ALA A 167 10.20 -9.45 4.91
C ALA A 167 9.10 -9.90 5.87
N ALA A 168 9.27 -11.05 6.51
CA ALA A 168 8.40 -11.51 7.58
C ALA A 168 9.21 -11.73 8.85
N LEU A 169 8.99 -10.89 9.86
CA LEU A 169 9.50 -11.11 11.21
C LEU A 169 8.49 -11.96 11.99
N PHE A 170 8.95 -13.10 12.51
CA PHE A 170 8.18 -13.92 13.43
C PHE A 170 8.73 -13.76 14.85
N THR A 171 7.87 -13.48 15.81
CA THR A 171 8.24 -13.40 17.23
C THR A 171 7.04 -13.73 18.12
N ARG A 172 7.26 -14.00 19.41
CA ARG A 172 6.16 -14.12 20.38
C ARG A 172 5.76 -12.73 20.84
N ALA A 173 4.46 -12.51 21.06
CA ALA A 173 3.98 -11.25 21.59
C ALA A 173 4.63 -10.91 22.95
N GLY A 174 4.78 -11.91 23.82
CA GLY A 174 5.45 -11.73 25.12
C GLY A 174 6.90 -11.27 25.01
N ASP A 175 7.68 -11.88 24.10
CA ASP A 175 9.08 -11.51 23.88
C ASP A 175 9.18 -10.05 23.43
N LEU A 176 8.37 -9.65 22.45
CA LEU A 176 8.32 -8.28 21.92
C LEU A 176 7.92 -7.23 22.98
N LEU A 177 6.98 -7.56 23.86
CA LEU A 177 6.55 -6.65 24.94
C LEU A 177 7.58 -6.56 26.08
N SER A 178 8.46 -7.56 26.20
CA SER A 178 9.47 -7.64 27.26
C SER A 178 10.84 -7.13 26.84
N GLU A 179 11.15 -7.13 25.53
CA GLU A 179 12.45 -6.69 25.01
C GLU A 179 12.56 -5.16 24.86
N SER A 180 13.78 -4.66 24.75
CA SER A 180 14.00 -3.24 24.50
C SER A 180 13.64 -2.89 23.05
N PHE A 181 13.17 -1.66 22.83
CA PHE A 181 12.93 -1.14 21.48
C PHE A 181 14.15 -1.31 20.55
N ILE A 182 15.36 -1.15 21.10
CA ILE A 182 16.62 -1.31 20.35
C ILE A 182 16.80 -2.74 19.85
N ASP A 183 16.43 -3.74 20.64
CA ASP A 183 16.56 -5.14 20.24
C ASP A 183 15.54 -5.52 19.16
N THR A 184 14.31 -4.99 19.26
CA THR A 184 13.31 -5.09 18.18
C THR A 184 13.83 -4.48 16.88
N VAL A 185 14.40 -3.27 16.94
CA VAL A 185 14.97 -2.59 15.76
C VAL A 185 16.13 -3.40 15.16
N LYS A 186 17.00 -4.00 15.98
CA LYS A 186 18.07 -4.88 15.48
C LYS A 186 17.50 -6.09 14.75
N ARG A 187 16.50 -6.76 15.31
CA ARG A 187 15.84 -7.92 14.67
C ARG A 187 15.26 -7.54 13.31
N ILE A 188 14.59 -6.39 13.23
CA ILE A 188 14.08 -5.85 11.96
C ILE A 188 15.25 -5.62 11.00
N HIS A 189 16.30 -4.93 11.43
CA HIS A 189 17.45 -4.59 10.59
C HIS A 189 18.13 -5.83 9.98
N GLU A 190 18.36 -6.88 10.78
CA GLU A 190 19.00 -8.11 10.29
C GLU A 190 18.14 -8.80 9.22
N ILE A 191 16.82 -8.92 9.43
CA ILE A 191 15.92 -9.49 8.42
C ILE A 191 15.91 -8.65 7.14
N LEU A 192 15.90 -7.32 7.27
CA LEU A 192 15.95 -6.42 6.12
C LEU A 192 17.28 -6.54 5.35
N LYS A 193 18.37 -6.94 6.02
CA LYS A 193 19.68 -7.12 5.41
C LYS A 193 19.77 -8.41 4.60
N GLU A 194 19.09 -9.47 5.01
CA GLU A 194 19.01 -10.74 4.28
C GLU A 194 18.28 -10.61 2.94
N MET A 195 17.48 -9.56 2.74
CA MET A 195 16.76 -9.30 1.49
C MET A 195 17.64 -8.59 0.46
N ASP A 196 18.72 -9.25 0.09
CA ASP A 196 19.68 -8.82 -0.92
C ASP A 196 19.28 -9.21 -2.35
N ASN A 197 20.11 -8.89 -3.34
CA ASN A 197 19.86 -9.22 -4.75
C ASN A 197 19.57 -10.71 -4.99
N GLU A 198 20.30 -11.61 -4.32
CA GLU A 198 20.14 -13.06 -4.54
C GLU A 198 18.78 -13.52 -4.00
N TYR A 199 18.41 -13.07 -2.80
CA TYR A 199 17.11 -13.38 -2.22
C TYR A 199 15.97 -12.83 -3.08
N LEU A 200 16.06 -11.57 -3.53
CA LEU A 200 15.03 -10.96 -4.37
C LEU A 200 14.88 -11.70 -5.71
N ARG A 201 15.97 -12.11 -6.35
CA ARG A 201 15.93 -12.90 -7.59
C ARG A 201 15.34 -14.29 -7.38
N SER A 202 15.68 -14.97 -6.28
CA SER A 202 15.02 -16.23 -5.90
C SER A 202 13.51 -16.05 -5.72
N GLY A 203 13.08 -14.93 -5.13
CA GLY A 203 11.67 -14.56 -5.03
C GLY A 203 11.00 -14.37 -6.40
N ILE A 204 11.66 -13.72 -7.35
CA ILE A 204 11.17 -13.56 -8.73
C ILE A 204 11.05 -14.93 -9.41
N ASP A 205 12.08 -15.78 -9.33
CA ASP A 205 12.06 -17.13 -9.91
C ASP A 205 10.91 -17.97 -9.35
N TYR A 206 10.63 -17.86 -8.04
CA TYR A 206 9.51 -18.53 -7.40
C TYR A 206 8.16 -18.06 -7.99
N ILE A 207 7.99 -16.74 -8.17
CA ILE A 207 6.77 -16.17 -8.75
C ILE A 207 6.60 -16.59 -10.21
N GLU A 208 7.68 -16.59 -11.00
CA GLU A 208 7.65 -16.98 -12.42
C GLU A 208 7.30 -18.46 -12.63
N ARG A 209 7.65 -19.31 -11.66
CA ARG A 209 7.32 -20.74 -11.69
C ARG A 209 5.96 -21.07 -11.10
N ALA A 210 5.28 -20.10 -10.50
CA ALA A 210 3.97 -20.33 -9.90
C ALA A 210 2.95 -20.69 -11.00
N PRO A 211 2.22 -21.81 -10.88
CA PRO A 211 1.21 -22.19 -11.86
C PRO A 211 0.02 -21.22 -11.88
N ASP A 212 -0.22 -20.55 -10.75
CA ASP A 212 -1.25 -19.54 -10.58
C ASP A 212 -0.68 -18.42 -9.69
N ILE A 213 -0.54 -17.22 -10.27
CA ILE A 213 -0.06 -16.03 -9.56
C ILE A 213 -1.11 -15.52 -8.56
N GLU A 214 -2.40 -15.74 -8.80
CA GLU A 214 -3.46 -15.30 -7.90
C GLU A 214 -3.37 -16.02 -6.55
N ALA A 215 -3.01 -17.31 -6.56
CA ALA A 215 -2.83 -18.13 -5.37
C ALA A 215 -1.70 -17.64 -4.45
N ILE A 216 -0.72 -16.93 -5.00
CA ILE A 216 0.39 -16.33 -4.24
C ILE A 216 0.24 -14.80 -4.08
N SER A 217 -0.91 -14.26 -4.51
CA SER A 217 -1.15 -12.83 -4.44
C SER A 217 -1.19 -12.32 -3.00
N ARG A 218 -0.73 -11.08 -2.81
CA ARG A 218 -0.72 -10.38 -1.54
C ARG A 218 -1.63 -9.17 -1.62
N GLY A 219 -2.60 -9.13 -0.72
CA GLY A 219 -3.57 -8.05 -0.57
C GLY A 219 -3.87 -7.72 0.88
N PRO A 220 -4.84 -6.84 1.14
CA PRO A 220 -5.21 -6.40 2.49
C PRO A 220 -5.57 -7.56 3.42
N GLN A 221 -6.10 -8.66 2.87
CA GLN A 221 -6.46 -9.86 3.63
C GLN A 221 -5.24 -10.69 4.06
N THR A 222 -4.14 -10.62 3.31
CA THR A 222 -2.88 -11.32 3.62
C THR A 222 -1.90 -10.50 4.46
N LEU A 223 -2.20 -9.20 4.62
CA LEU A 223 -1.42 -8.23 5.40
C LEU A 223 -2.02 -7.94 6.79
N ARG A 224 -3.08 -8.66 7.16
CA ARG A 224 -3.69 -8.62 8.50
C ARG A 224 -3.07 -9.64 9.45
#